data_AF-A0A7C4AHC9-F1
#
_entry.id   AF-A0A7C4AHC9-F1
#
_cell.length_a   1.000
_cell.length_b   1.000
_cell.length_c   1.000
_cell.angle_alpha   90.00
_cell.angle_beta   90.00
_cell.angle_gamma   90.00
#
_symmetry.space_group_name_H-M   'P 1'
#
loop_
_entity.id
_entity.type
_entity.pdbx_description
1 polymer ?
#
loop_
_entity_poly.entity_id
_entity_poly.type
_entity_poly.pdbx_seq_one_letter_code
_entity_poly.pdbx_strand_id
1 'polypeptide(L)'
;YVMNDSEDLVHPLYLKLFNYLIPRKDMVQLPVFPLPGRWWQLTRCHYMDEFAENHSKDLAVREILSKSVPSAGVGSAYSRRAMEALAADSNNQLFNINSLTEDYDLGLRLSKFGYPQIFVRHALRRMTTKKTLFGGTRKVERKEYVVIRELFPLTFSQAVRQKGRWVVGIALQGWALLGWQGSFWHRYLLARDRKSLLTNQVNMLGNFVVPLVAGISLWQYLDPEAYRYPPLVDPDSFLWYLTFVNLFFLLWRMAWRAVYVHSIYGGFQAALSVPRLFWGNLINFCATWRAIRIYTKYLFTGKIIAWDKTAHVYPTEAELRSYRRKLGDLLLDRRFVSVAHLEEALEIQKTTGQLLGDVLVSKGYIKEDDLLQTLGMQFRLTHAAIDPYRIPLEVLALLPRETALARDMMPLRITESGALAVAVLAPPSPEGLRRLEQIVGMPVELYITSKSNLAFALRRGYERLNGSGDGHDDMLGAALVDAGACTREQLEEALRVQRSRYARLGDIL
;
A
#
# COMPACT_ATOMS: atom_id res chain seq x y z
N TYR A 1 20.34 6.74 4.18
CA TYR A 1 19.99 5.42 3.63
C TYR A 1 18.54 5.11 3.94
N VAL A 2 17.85 4.37 3.07
CA VAL A 2 16.45 3.95 3.25
C VAL A 2 16.38 2.45 2.99
N MET A 3 15.62 1.73 3.82
CA MET A 3 15.44 0.29 3.74
C MET A 3 13.94 -0.03 3.65
N ASN A 4 13.57 -0.74 2.59
CA ASN A 4 12.21 -1.21 2.29
C ASN A 4 12.30 -2.52 1.52
N ASP A 5 11.25 -3.33 1.65
CA ASP A 5 11.06 -4.49 0.79
C ASP A 5 10.48 -4.07 -0.57
N SER A 6 10.78 -4.85 -1.60
CA SER A 6 10.43 -4.53 -2.99
C SER A 6 8.93 -4.63 -3.29
N GLU A 7 8.22 -5.46 -2.52
CA GLU A 7 6.80 -5.75 -2.64
C GLU A 7 5.91 -4.78 -1.85
N ASP A 8 6.52 -3.98 -0.96
CA ASP A 8 5.80 -3.11 -0.05
C ASP A 8 5.19 -1.90 -0.74
N LEU A 9 4.00 -1.52 -0.28
CA LEU A 9 3.38 -0.25 -0.67
C LEU A 9 3.79 0.85 0.28
N VAL A 10 4.68 1.69 -0.22
CA VAL A 10 5.17 2.87 0.49
C VAL A 10 4.21 4.05 0.33
N HIS A 11 3.91 4.76 1.42
CA HIS A 11 3.09 5.97 1.35
C HIS A 11 3.82 7.08 0.56
N PRO A 12 3.19 7.83 -0.37
CA PRO A 12 3.87 8.79 -1.25
C PRO A 12 4.75 9.85 -0.56
N LEU A 13 4.40 10.23 0.67
CA LEU A 13 5.14 11.24 1.46
C LEU A 13 6.23 10.66 2.36
N TYR A 14 6.47 9.35 2.35
CA TYR A 14 7.39 8.71 3.31
C TYR A 14 8.84 9.23 3.18
N LEU A 15 9.34 9.42 1.95
CA LEU A 15 10.67 10.00 1.71
C LEU A 15 10.77 11.46 2.18
N LYS A 16 9.72 12.26 1.98
CA LYS A 16 9.70 13.66 2.46
C LYS A 16 9.76 13.69 4.00
N LEU A 17 9.04 12.78 4.66
CA LEU A 17 9.07 12.63 6.11
C LEU A 17 10.45 12.19 6.61
N PHE A 18 11.08 11.21 5.94
CA PHE A 18 12.46 10.82 6.27
C PHE A 18 13.44 11.97 6.10
N ASN A 19 13.40 12.67 4.96
CA ASN A 19 14.29 13.79 4.70
C ASN A 19 14.14 14.90 5.77
N TYR A 20 12.91 15.13 6.25
CA TYR A 20 12.66 16.08 7.33
C TYR A 20 13.25 15.65 8.68
N LEU A 21 13.26 14.35 8.99
CA LEU A 21 13.63 13.84 10.32
C LEU A 21 15.08 13.42 10.45
N ILE A 22 15.70 12.89 9.40
CA ILE A 22 17.07 12.35 9.44
C ILE A 22 18.13 13.34 9.95
N PRO A 23 18.05 14.66 9.66
CA PRO A 23 18.96 15.63 10.26
C PRO A 23 18.92 15.69 11.79
N ARG A 24 17.80 15.26 12.42
CA ARG A 24 17.55 15.32 13.87
C ARG A 24 17.58 13.95 14.54
N LYS A 25 17.41 12.88 13.75
CA LYS A 25 17.22 11.50 14.20
C LYS A 25 18.03 10.58 13.29
N ASP A 26 18.85 9.76 13.89
CA ASP A 26 19.77 8.88 13.17
C ASP A 26 19.12 7.61 12.65
N MET A 27 18.00 7.22 13.26
CA MET A 27 17.13 6.16 12.78
C MET A 27 15.67 6.60 12.88
N VAL A 28 14.94 6.44 11.79
CA VAL A 28 13.51 6.75 11.70
C VAL A 28 12.77 5.49 11.23
N GLN A 29 11.84 4.99 12.04
CA GLN A 29 10.98 3.85 11.70
C GLN A 29 9.54 4.34 11.52
N LEU A 30 8.92 3.97 10.39
CA LEU A 30 7.49 4.19 10.15
C LEU A 30 6.65 3.00 10.63
N PRO A 31 5.34 3.19 10.86
CA PRO A 31 4.44 2.09 11.12
C PRO A 31 4.32 1.20 9.89
N VAL A 32 4.30 -0.11 10.13
CA VAL A 32 3.99 -1.12 9.13
C VAL A 32 2.57 -1.58 9.43
N PHE A 33 1.69 -1.53 8.43
CA PHE A 33 0.31 -1.98 8.60
C PHE A 33 -0.06 -2.94 7.48
N PRO A 34 -0.40 -4.20 7.80
CA PRO A 34 -0.87 -5.19 6.83
C PRO A 34 -1.95 -4.66 5.90
N LEU A 35 -1.92 -5.08 4.63
CA LEU A 35 -3.01 -4.86 3.71
C LEU A 35 -4.24 -5.70 4.11
N PRO A 36 -5.45 -5.10 4.12
CA PRO A 36 -6.65 -5.82 4.54
C PRO A 36 -6.97 -6.96 3.57
N GLY A 37 -7.17 -8.15 4.12
CA GLY A 37 -7.67 -9.31 3.38
C GLY A 37 -9.19 -9.39 3.39
N ARG A 38 -9.72 -10.44 2.75
CA ARG A 38 -11.14 -10.81 2.87
C ARG A 38 -11.44 -11.26 4.31
N TRP A 39 -12.67 -11.08 4.75
CA TRP A 39 -13.03 -11.27 6.17
C TRP A 39 -12.77 -12.70 6.70
N TRP A 40 -12.88 -13.70 5.83
CA TRP A 40 -12.63 -15.12 6.16
C TRP A 40 -11.15 -15.51 6.11
N GLN A 41 -10.26 -14.63 5.62
CA GLN A 41 -8.82 -14.89 5.57
C GLN A 41 -8.18 -14.63 6.95
N LEU A 42 -8.59 -15.40 7.97
CA LEU A 42 -8.19 -15.20 9.37
C LEU A 42 -6.66 -15.18 9.54
N THR A 43 -5.94 -16.04 8.82
CA THR A 43 -4.48 -16.09 8.84
C THR A 43 -3.81 -14.83 8.32
N ARG A 44 -4.36 -14.16 7.31
CA ARG A 44 -3.82 -12.85 6.90
C ARG A 44 -4.26 -11.76 7.87
N CYS A 45 -5.54 -11.76 8.20
CA CYS A 45 -6.16 -10.65 8.93
C CYS A 45 -5.74 -10.58 10.40
N HIS A 46 -5.26 -11.67 11.02
CA HIS A 46 -4.77 -11.59 12.42
C HIS A 46 -3.53 -10.68 12.56
N TYR A 47 -2.69 -10.58 11.52
CA TYR A 47 -1.59 -9.62 11.50
C TYR A 47 -2.10 -8.19 11.59
N MET A 48 -3.26 -7.87 10.99
CA MET A 48 -3.84 -6.52 11.08
C MET A 48 -4.08 -6.14 12.53
N ASP A 49 -4.55 -7.09 13.34
CA ASP A 49 -4.86 -6.86 14.75
C ASP A 49 -3.59 -6.66 15.57
N GLU A 50 -2.60 -7.53 15.37
CA GLU A 50 -1.34 -7.48 16.08
C GLU A 50 -0.53 -6.23 15.74
N PHE A 51 -0.41 -5.89 14.45
CA PHE A 51 0.32 -4.70 14.01
C PHE A 51 -0.41 -3.42 14.39
N ALA A 52 -1.75 -3.39 14.33
CA ALA A 52 -2.52 -2.25 14.82
C ALA A 52 -2.23 -1.97 16.30
N GLU A 53 -2.23 -2.99 17.16
CA GLU A 53 -1.91 -2.84 18.58
C GLU A 53 -0.42 -2.48 18.77
N ASN A 54 0.49 -3.21 18.14
CA ASN A 54 1.93 -3.07 18.35
C ASN A 54 2.46 -1.71 17.84
N HIS A 55 2.16 -1.35 16.60
CA HIS A 55 2.64 -0.10 16.00
C HIS A 55 1.84 1.13 16.47
N SER A 56 0.66 0.96 17.09
CA SER A 56 -0.04 2.10 17.71
C SER A 56 0.38 2.34 19.15
N LYS A 57 0.77 1.30 19.89
CA LYS A 57 1.03 1.39 21.34
C LYS A 57 2.42 0.92 21.71
N ASP A 58 2.77 -0.32 21.39
CA ASP A 58 3.95 -0.97 21.95
C ASP A 58 5.27 -0.34 21.48
N LEU A 59 5.42 -0.05 20.18
CA LEU A 59 6.62 0.62 19.67
C LEU A 59 6.76 2.06 20.16
N ALA A 60 5.64 2.79 20.24
CA ALA A 60 5.65 4.15 20.76
C ALA A 60 6.03 4.19 22.25
N VAL A 61 5.44 3.30 23.06
CA VAL A 61 5.79 3.17 24.49
C VAL A 61 7.24 2.72 24.65
N ARG A 62 7.71 1.78 23.81
CA ARG A 62 9.10 1.34 23.80
C ARG A 62 10.04 2.52 23.56
N GLU A 63 9.80 3.32 22.52
CA GLU A 63 10.61 4.52 22.24
C GLU A 63 10.65 5.46 23.44
N ILE A 64 9.49 5.74 24.05
CA ILE A 64 9.40 6.67 25.19
C ILE A 64 10.22 6.18 26.38
N LEU A 65 10.19 4.88 26.68
CA LEU A 65 10.83 4.30 27.87
C LEU A 65 12.34 4.05 27.69
N SER A 66 12.75 3.52 26.53
CA SER A 66 14.15 3.14 26.29
C SER A 66 14.92 4.09 25.38
N LYS A 67 14.24 5.02 24.70
CA LYS A 67 14.81 5.82 23.59
C LYS A 67 15.39 4.98 22.45
N SER A 68 14.95 3.72 22.36
CA SER A 68 15.38 2.74 21.36
C SER A 68 14.16 2.20 20.62
N VAL A 69 14.31 2.03 19.31
CA VAL A 69 13.29 1.50 18.41
C VAL A 69 13.91 0.33 17.65
N PRO A 70 13.39 -0.90 17.77
CA PRO A 70 13.83 -2.00 16.94
C PRO A 70 13.44 -1.72 15.49
N SER A 71 14.33 -2.00 14.54
CA SER A 71 13.97 -1.88 13.13
C SER A 71 13.08 -3.04 12.73
N ALA A 72 12.06 -2.75 11.93
CA ALA A 72 11.19 -3.75 11.32
C ALA A 72 11.76 -4.29 10.00
N GLY A 73 12.93 -3.83 9.55
CA GLY A 73 13.52 -4.18 8.24
C GLY A 73 12.90 -3.46 7.06
N VAL A 74 11.70 -2.91 7.23
CA VAL A 74 11.00 -2.11 6.21
C VAL A 74 10.56 -0.77 6.77
N GLY A 75 10.39 0.24 5.91
CA GLY A 75 9.94 1.55 6.33
C GLY A 75 10.92 2.24 7.28
N SER A 76 12.21 1.98 7.10
CA SER A 76 13.28 2.53 7.92
C SER A 76 14.20 3.45 7.15
N ALA A 77 14.64 4.53 7.80
CA ALA A 77 15.68 5.40 7.29
C ALA A 77 16.78 5.60 8.32
N TYR A 78 18.01 5.69 7.83
CA TYR A 78 19.22 5.80 8.62
C TYR A 78 20.07 6.97 8.13
N SER A 79 20.64 7.74 9.06
CA SER A 79 21.62 8.77 8.73
C SER A 79 22.91 8.12 8.21
N ARG A 80 23.73 8.90 7.51
CA ARG A 80 25.02 8.40 7.02
C ARG A 80 25.97 8.05 8.17
N ARG A 81 26.09 8.94 9.16
CA ARG A 81 26.96 8.75 10.34
C ARG A 81 26.60 7.50 11.14
N ALA A 82 25.31 7.17 11.26
CA ALA A 82 24.86 5.97 11.97
C ALA A 82 25.31 4.70 11.24
N MET A 83 25.21 4.67 9.91
CA MET A 83 25.65 3.53 9.10
C MET A 83 27.17 3.40 9.09
N GLU A 84 27.91 4.52 8.99
CA GLU A 84 29.38 4.51 9.04
C GLU A 84 29.89 3.99 10.38
N ALA A 85 29.26 4.36 11.51
CA ALA A 85 29.62 3.85 12.82
C ALA A 85 29.37 2.35 12.98
N LEU A 86 28.24 1.85 12.48
CA LEU A 86 27.96 0.41 12.46
C LEU A 86 28.94 -0.36 11.58
N ALA A 87 29.32 0.20 10.43
CA ALA A 87 30.29 -0.41 9.51
C ALA A 87 31.66 -0.51 10.17
N ALA A 88 32.11 0.54 10.87
CA ALA A 88 33.38 0.57 11.59
C ALA A 88 33.44 -0.47 12.72
N ASP A 89 32.33 -0.69 13.45
CA ASP A 89 32.24 -1.68 14.54
C ASP A 89 32.23 -3.13 14.06
N SER A 90 31.86 -3.39 12.80
CA SER A 90 31.63 -4.75 12.29
C SER A 90 32.43 -5.11 11.06
N ASN A 91 33.61 -4.52 10.85
CA ASN A 91 34.45 -4.78 9.67
C ASN A 91 33.63 -4.69 8.35
N ASN A 92 32.81 -3.64 8.23
CA ASN A 92 31.87 -3.39 7.13
C ASN A 92 30.70 -4.38 7.00
N GLN A 93 30.47 -5.26 7.97
CA GLN A 93 29.27 -6.10 8.04
C GLN A 93 28.15 -5.38 8.80
N LEU A 94 27.35 -4.60 8.08
CA LEU A 94 26.24 -3.85 8.66
C LEU A 94 25.17 -4.75 9.30
N PHE A 95 24.83 -5.85 8.63
CA PHE A 95 23.81 -6.80 9.06
C PHE A 95 24.46 -8.05 9.65
N ASN A 96 23.97 -8.46 10.82
CA ASN A 96 24.47 -9.65 11.49
C ASN A 96 23.92 -10.92 10.84
N ILE A 97 24.76 -11.60 10.05
CA ILE A 97 24.41 -12.86 9.35
C ILE A 97 24.08 -14.03 10.29
N ASN A 98 24.42 -13.92 11.57
CA ASN A 98 24.11 -14.94 12.58
C ASN A 98 22.75 -14.73 13.24
N SER A 99 22.05 -13.63 12.93
CA SER A 99 20.71 -13.33 13.41
C SER A 99 19.70 -13.50 12.27
N LEU A 100 18.60 -14.21 12.51
CA LEU A 100 17.46 -14.28 11.57
C LEU A 100 16.60 -13.00 11.54
N THR A 101 16.88 -12.07 12.45
CA THR A 101 16.27 -10.75 12.54
C THR A 101 17.39 -9.72 12.67
N GLU A 102 18.19 -9.63 11.62
CA GLU A 102 19.31 -8.72 11.47
C GLU A 102 18.89 -7.26 11.66
N ASP A 103 17.70 -6.88 11.20
CA ASP A 103 17.17 -5.52 11.30
C ASP A 103 16.86 -5.14 12.76
N TYR A 104 16.26 -6.08 13.48
CA TYR A 104 15.96 -5.90 14.89
C TYR A 104 17.25 -5.67 15.69
N ASP A 105 18.30 -6.44 15.39
CA ASP A 105 19.64 -6.27 15.99
C ASP A 105 20.27 -4.91 15.62
N LEU A 106 20.20 -4.52 14.35
CA LEU A 106 20.71 -3.24 13.85
C LEU A 106 20.17 -2.04 14.66
N GLY A 107 18.85 -1.99 14.86
CA GLY A 107 18.21 -0.93 15.64
C GLY A 107 18.71 -0.88 17.08
N LEU A 108 18.88 -2.04 17.72
CA LEU A 108 19.39 -2.10 19.10
C LEU A 108 20.87 -1.72 19.20
N ARG A 109 21.70 -2.13 18.24
CA ARG A 109 23.13 -1.76 18.17
C ARG A 109 23.30 -0.25 18.01
N LEU A 110 22.53 0.40 17.14
CA LEU A 110 22.53 1.86 17.01
C LEU A 110 22.21 2.56 18.34
N SER A 111 21.30 1.99 19.13
CA SER A 111 20.97 2.56 20.44
C SER A 111 22.12 2.42 21.43
N LYS A 112 22.92 1.35 21.34
CA LYS A 112 24.12 1.18 22.19
C LYS A 112 25.18 2.25 21.89
N PHE A 113 25.32 2.66 20.63
CA PHE A 113 26.18 3.78 20.22
C PHE A 113 25.61 5.17 20.57
N GLY A 114 24.40 5.24 21.15
CA GLY A 114 23.77 6.49 21.54
C GLY A 114 23.18 7.30 20.38
N TYR A 115 23.00 6.68 19.20
CA TYR A 115 22.38 7.37 18.07
C TYR A 115 20.88 7.55 18.30
N PRO A 116 20.34 8.77 18.24
CA PRO A 116 18.92 9.05 18.50
C PRO A 116 17.99 8.38 17.49
N GLN A 117 17.01 7.67 18.00
CA GLN A 117 16.01 6.94 17.20
C GLN A 117 14.63 7.56 17.39
N ILE A 118 13.72 7.29 16.46
CA ILE A 118 12.30 7.68 16.57
C ILE A 118 11.39 6.71 15.82
N PHE A 119 10.24 6.43 16.41
CA PHE A 119 9.13 5.73 15.78
C PHE A 119 8.02 6.74 15.45
N VAL A 120 7.76 6.98 14.17
CA VAL A 120 6.99 8.16 13.73
C VAL A 120 5.60 7.80 13.27
N ARG A 121 4.59 8.14 14.06
CA ARG A 121 3.17 8.11 13.63
C ARG A 121 2.71 9.47 13.12
N HIS A 122 3.19 9.86 11.94
CA HIS A 122 2.67 11.07 11.28
C HIS A 122 1.34 10.77 10.59
N ALA A 123 0.35 11.63 10.81
CA ALA A 123 -0.97 11.47 10.23
C ALA A 123 -1.40 12.74 9.51
N LEU A 124 -1.94 12.53 8.33
CA LEU A 124 -2.51 13.52 7.43
C LEU A 124 -4.02 13.46 7.58
N ARG A 125 -4.68 14.59 7.33
CA ARG A 125 -6.13 14.63 7.22
C ARG A 125 -6.49 14.65 5.75
N ARG A 126 -7.26 13.65 5.30
CA ARG A 126 -7.68 13.53 3.91
C ARG A 126 -9.20 13.50 3.84
N MET A 127 -9.74 14.37 3.00
CA MET A 127 -11.17 14.35 2.69
C MET A 127 -11.46 13.16 1.76
N THR A 128 -12.28 12.24 2.21
CA THR A 128 -12.76 11.11 1.39
C THR A 128 -14.26 11.15 1.24
N THR A 129 -14.75 10.78 0.06
CA THR A 129 -16.18 10.63 -0.19
C THR A 129 -16.60 9.21 0.17
N LYS A 130 -17.52 9.07 1.11
CA LYS A 130 -18.10 7.77 1.51
C LYS A 130 -19.53 7.66 0.97
N LYS A 131 -19.86 6.56 0.32
CA LYS A 131 -21.26 6.22 -0.01
C LYS A 131 -22.01 5.93 1.29
N THR A 132 -23.13 6.60 1.47
CA THR A 132 -24.09 6.35 2.54
C THR A 132 -24.94 5.13 2.19
N LEU A 133 -25.52 4.50 3.21
CA LEU A 133 -26.40 3.34 3.03
C LEU A 133 -27.62 3.65 2.13
N PHE A 134 -28.07 4.90 2.08
CA PHE A 134 -29.23 5.36 1.30
C PHE A 134 -28.83 5.99 -0.05
N GLY A 135 -27.71 5.57 -0.65
CA GLY A 135 -27.32 5.98 -2.00
C GLY A 135 -26.68 7.37 -2.15
N GLY A 136 -26.74 8.22 -1.13
CA GLY A 136 -26.04 9.53 -1.12
C GLY A 136 -24.53 9.41 -0.89
N THR A 137 -23.78 10.47 -1.15
CA THR A 137 -22.34 10.54 -0.83
C THR A 137 -22.06 11.62 0.22
N ARG A 138 -21.25 11.30 1.23
CA ARG A 138 -20.84 12.25 2.28
C ARG A 138 -19.33 12.44 2.29
N LYS A 139 -18.86 13.68 2.36
CA LYS A 139 -17.46 14.01 2.64
C LYS A 139 -17.17 13.68 4.10
N VAL A 140 -16.19 12.82 4.32
CA VAL A 140 -15.72 12.42 5.65
C VAL A 140 -14.23 12.71 5.69
N GLU A 141 -13.81 13.49 6.68
CA GLU A 141 -12.40 13.66 6.99
C GLU A 141 -11.87 12.35 7.57
N ARG A 142 -10.90 11.75 6.90
CA ARG A 142 -10.24 10.52 7.35
C ARG A 142 -8.79 10.82 7.69
N LYS A 143 -8.36 10.34 8.86
CA LYS A 143 -6.97 10.35 9.26
C LYS A 143 -6.21 9.27 8.47
N GLU A 144 -5.24 9.68 7.66
CA GLU A 144 -4.38 8.82 6.86
C GLU A 144 -2.96 8.88 7.43
N TYR A 145 -2.42 7.74 7.86
CA TYR A 145 -1.06 7.69 8.41
C TYR A 145 -0.03 7.51 7.29
N VAL A 146 1.14 8.14 7.42
CA VAL A 146 2.31 7.87 6.58
C VAL A 146 2.93 6.56 7.04
N VAL A 147 2.67 5.48 6.28
CA VAL A 147 2.97 4.10 6.69
C VAL A 147 3.47 3.27 5.52
N ILE A 148 4.08 2.14 5.85
CA ILE A 148 4.33 1.06 4.89
C ILE A 148 3.18 0.06 4.98
N ARG A 149 2.72 -0.44 3.84
CA ARG A 149 1.72 -1.50 3.77
C ARG A 149 2.32 -2.74 3.12
N GLU A 150 2.23 -3.85 3.84
CA GLU A 150 2.83 -5.13 3.45
C GLU A 150 1.74 -6.20 3.27
N LEU A 151 2.01 -7.18 2.41
CA LEU A 151 1.17 -8.37 2.25
C LEU A 151 1.67 -9.50 3.15
N PHE A 152 0.84 -9.87 4.11
CA PHE A 152 1.14 -10.98 5.00
C PHE A 152 0.64 -12.33 4.45
N PRO A 153 1.22 -13.45 4.91
CA PRO A 153 0.89 -14.80 4.44
C PRO A 153 -0.59 -15.15 4.51
N LEU A 154 -1.04 -15.90 3.51
CA LEU A 154 -2.43 -16.37 3.41
C LEU A 154 -2.64 -17.71 4.12
N THR A 155 -1.62 -18.57 4.15
CA THR A 155 -1.75 -19.95 4.66
C THR A 155 -1.19 -20.08 6.07
N PHE A 156 -1.78 -20.98 6.86
CA PHE A 156 -1.39 -21.23 8.24
C PHE A 156 0.10 -21.60 8.36
N SER A 157 0.57 -22.53 7.53
CA SER A 157 1.97 -23.00 7.54
C SER A 157 2.96 -21.87 7.23
N GLN A 158 2.64 -20.98 6.29
CA GLN A 158 3.50 -19.83 5.98
C GLN A 158 3.54 -18.83 7.15
N ALA A 159 2.41 -18.54 7.79
CA ALA A 159 2.36 -17.67 8.96
C ALA A 159 3.17 -18.23 10.13
N VAL A 160 3.08 -19.53 10.39
CA VAL A 160 3.87 -20.23 11.41
C VAL A 160 5.37 -20.18 11.11
N ARG A 161 5.78 -20.31 9.84
CA ARG A 161 7.19 -20.15 9.43
C ARG A 161 7.69 -18.73 9.65
N GLN A 162 6.95 -17.72 9.16
CA GLN A 162 7.34 -16.31 9.29
C GLN A 162 7.44 -15.89 10.76
N LYS A 163 6.41 -16.16 11.57
CA LYS A 163 6.45 -15.84 13.00
C LYS A 163 7.46 -16.68 13.76
N GLY A 164 7.66 -17.94 13.37
CA GLY A 164 8.71 -18.79 13.93
C GLY A 164 10.08 -18.15 13.75
N ARG A 165 10.37 -17.58 12.57
CA ARG A 165 11.60 -16.82 12.32
C ARG A 165 11.77 -15.64 13.29
N TRP A 166 10.71 -14.86 13.49
CA TRP A 166 10.74 -13.75 14.44
C TRP A 166 10.97 -14.20 15.88
N VAL A 167 10.33 -15.30 16.32
CA VAL A 167 10.54 -15.83 17.68
C VAL A 167 11.99 -16.34 17.84
N VAL A 168 12.55 -17.02 16.85
CA VAL A 168 13.96 -17.43 16.88
C VAL A 168 14.87 -16.21 16.98
N GLY A 169 14.70 -15.21 16.10
CA GLY A 169 15.57 -14.04 16.06
C GLY A 169 15.45 -13.14 17.30
N ILE A 170 14.22 -12.79 17.69
CA ILE A 170 13.97 -11.81 18.76
C ILE A 170 14.11 -12.44 20.15
N ALA A 171 13.44 -13.57 20.40
CA ALA A 171 13.34 -14.14 21.75
C ALA A 171 14.51 -15.07 22.11
N LEU A 172 15.08 -15.80 21.13
CA LEU A 172 16.11 -16.81 21.36
C LEU A 172 17.52 -16.29 21.00
N GLN A 173 17.79 -15.98 19.72
CA GLN A 173 19.08 -15.45 19.28
C GLN A 173 19.38 -14.07 19.88
N GLY A 174 18.38 -13.19 19.93
CA GLY A 174 18.49 -11.89 20.59
C GLY A 174 18.84 -11.99 22.07
N TRP A 175 18.49 -13.11 22.74
CA TRP A 175 19.02 -13.38 24.08
C TRP A 175 20.51 -13.69 24.02
N ALA A 176 20.93 -14.67 23.24
CA ALA A 176 22.33 -15.07 23.16
C ALA A 176 23.27 -13.92 22.77
N LEU A 177 22.84 -13.05 21.84
CA LEU A 177 23.65 -11.95 21.32
C LEU A 177 23.67 -10.71 22.22
N LEU A 178 22.52 -10.30 22.78
CA LEU A 178 22.40 -9.01 23.48
C LEU A 178 22.46 -9.14 25.01
N GLY A 179 22.15 -10.33 25.55
CA GLY A 179 22.09 -10.57 26.99
C GLY A 179 21.06 -9.69 27.72
N TRP A 180 21.49 -9.13 28.87
CA TRP A 180 20.71 -8.26 29.77
C TRP A 180 21.39 -6.89 29.97
N GLN A 181 21.81 -6.26 28.87
CA GLN A 181 22.53 -4.99 28.89
C GLN A 181 21.58 -3.78 28.88
N GLY A 182 22.11 -2.60 29.24
CA GLY A 182 21.39 -1.32 29.21
C GLY A 182 20.64 -0.97 30.50
N SER A 183 19.81 0.07 30.40
CA SER A 183 18.99 0.58 31.51
C SER A 183 17.91 -0.41 31.96
N PHE A 184 17.28 -0.15 33.11
CA PHE A 184 16.15 -0.95 33.59
C PHE A 184 15.07 -1.15 32.51
N TRP A 185 14.70 -0.08 31.80
CA TRP A 185 13.70 -0.16 30.73
C TRP A 185 14.14 -1.05 29.57
N HIS A 186 15.42 -1.02 29.18
CA HIS A 186 15.94 -1.92 28.15
C HIS A 186 15.79 -3.38 28.58
N ARG A 187 16.21 -3.71 29.81
CA ARG A 187 16.09 -5.08 30.35
C ARG A 187 14.64 -5.52 30.46
N TYR A 188 13.75 -4.65 30.92
CA TYR A 188 12.31 -4.92 30.99
C TYR A 188 11.71 -5.24 29.60
N LEU A 189 12.08 -4.46 28.58
CA LEU A 189 11.61 -4.68 27.21
C LEU A 189 12.13 -5.99 26.62
N LEU A 190 13.41 -6.32 26.86
CA LEU A 190 13.98 -7.61 26.47
C LEU A 190 13.29 -8.78 27.19
N ALA A 191 12.97 -8.65 28.48
CA ALA A 191 12.17 -9.64 29.21
C ALA A 191 10.77 -9.78 28.61
N ARG A 192 10.14 -8.66 28.25
CA ARG A 192 8.80 -8.65 27.64
C ARG A 192 8.79 -9.36 26.29
N ASP A 193 9.82 -9.23 25.48
CA ASP A 193 9.91 -9.95 24.19
C ASP A 193 10.01 -11.46 24.41
N ARG A 194 10.80 -11.88 25.42
CA ARG A 194 11.03 -13.28 25.78
C ARG A 194 9.82 -13.95 26.45
N LYS A 195 8.96 -13.17 27.14
CA LYS A 195 7.76 -13.72 27.79
C LYS A 195 6.84 -14.49 26.83
N SER A 196 6.89 -14.14 25.54
CA SER A 196 6.11 -14.79 24.48
C SER A 196 6.33 -16.31 24.44
N LEU A 197 7.53 -16.79 24.78
CA LEU A 197 7.87 -18.21 24.84
C LEU A 197 6.98 -18.99 25.82
N LEU A 198 6.54 -18.34 26.91
CA LEU A 198 5.64 -18.92 27.91
C LEU A 198 4.19 -18.53 27.64
N THR A 199 3.92 -17.23 27.40
CA THR A 199 2.54 -16.74 27.29
C THR A 199 1.81 -17.31 26.08
N ASN A 200 2.49 -17.62 24.98
CA ASN A 200 1.85 -18.25 23.82
C ASN A 200 1.31 -19.65 24.16
N GLN A 201 1.96 -20.35 25.08
CA GLN A 201 1.54 -21.69 25.51
C GLN A 201 0.37 -21.61 26.47
N VAL A 202 0.45 -20.70 27.44
CA VAL A 202 -0.64 -20.42 28.39
C VAL A 202 -1.90 -19.95 27.67
N ASN A 203 -1.77 -19.06 26.68
CA ASN A 203 -2.90 -18.58 25.90
C ASN A 203 -3.56 -19.71 25.10
N MET A 204 -2.78 -20.65 24.55
CA MET A 204 -3.32 -21.80 23.84
C MET A 204 -4.08 -22.74 24.78
N LEU A 205 -3.59 -22.94 26.02
CA LEU A 205 -4.34 -23.68 27.04
C LEU A 205 -5.68 -22.99 27.33
N GLY A 206 -5.69 -21.66 27.47
CA GLY A 206 -6.91 -20.87 27.62
C GLY A 206 -7.89 -21.07 26.46
N ASN A 207 -7.40 -21.13 25.21
CA ASN A 207 -8.22 -21.42 24.03
C ASN A 207 -8.92 -22.79 24.09
N PHE A 208 -8.38 -23.77 24.83
CA PHE A 208 -9.02 -25.09 25.02
C PHE A 208 -9.92 -25.13 26.26
N VAL A 209 -9.43 -24.60 27.39
CA VAL A 209 -10.13 -24.67 28.68
C VAL A 209 -11.40 -23.82 28.67
N VAL A 210 -11.38 -22.62 28.08
CA VAL A 210 -12.54 -21.72 28.11
C VAL A 210 -13.76 -22.30 27.38
N PRO A 211 -13.65 -22.80 26.12
CA PRO A 211 -14.79 -23.45 25.46
C PRO A 211 -15.27 -24.71 26.18
N LEU A 212 -14.35 -25.49 26.77
CA LEU A 212 -14.70 -26.69 27.53
C LEU A 212 -15.54 -26.34 28.76
N VAL A 213 -15.08 -25.39 29.57
CA VAL A 213 -15.80 -24.92 30.77
C VAL A 213 -17.14 -24.30 30.38
N ALA A 214 -17.17 -23.45 29.34
CA ALA A 214 -18.41 -22.87 28.85
C ALA A 214 -19.41 -23.94 28.35
N GLY A 215 -18.93 -25.00 27.70
CA GLY A 215 -19.75 -26.13 27.26
C GLY A 215 -20.32 -26.93 28.43
N ILE A 216 -19.51 -27.21 29.45
CA ILE A 216 -19.97 -27.87 30.68
C ILE A 216 -21.02 -27.01 31.39
N SER A 217 -20.77 -25.70 31.53
CA SER A 217 -21.72 -24.77 32.14
C SER A 217 -23.04 -24.68 31.36
N LEU A 218 -22.97 -24.68 30.02
CA LEU A 218 -24.17 -24.70 29.18
C LEU A 218 -24.94 -26.01 29.34
N TRP A 219 -24.27 -27.15 29.38
CA TRP A 219 -24.91 -28.44 29.60
C TRP A 219 -25.62 -28.49 30.96
N GLN A 220 -24.96 -28.04 32.03
CA GLN A 220 -25.54 -27.95 33.37
C GLN A 220 -26.70 -26.95 33.48
N TYR A 221 -26.74 -25.94 32.62
CA TYR A 221 -27.86 -25.01 32.54
C TYR A 221 -29.06 -25.63 31.81
N LEU A 222 -28.82 -26.41 30.76
CA LEU A 222 -29.86 -27.04 29.94
C LEU A 222 -30.46 -28.29 30.60
N ASP A 223 -29.66 -29.04 31.34
CA ASP A 223 -30.06 -30.25 32.04
C ASP A 223 -29.81 -30.10 33.55
N PRO A 224 -30.89 -29.88 34.33
CA PRO A 224 -30.77 -29.76 35.79
C PRO A 224 -30.23 -31.01 36.49
N GLU A 225 -30.33 -32.19 35.86
CA GLU A 225 -29.79 -33.46 36.38
C GLU A 225 -28.33 -33.71 35.96
N ALA A 226 -27.76 -32.85 35.12
CA ALA A 226 -26.37 -32.99 34.69
C ALA A 226 -25.39 -32.99 35.87
N TYR A 227 -24.38 -33.83 35.77
CA TYR A 227 -23.34 -33.96 36.78
C TYR A 227 -22.60 -32.62 36.99
N ARG A 228 -22.61 -32.14 38.24
CA ARG A 228 -21.93 -30.90 38.64
C ARG A 228 -20.55 -31.22 39.16
N TYR A 229 -19.54 -30.90 38.34
CA TYR A 229 -18.15 -30.95 38.80
C TYR A 229 -17.94 -30.00 39.98
N PRO A 230 -17.12 -30.39 40.97
CA PRO A 230 -16.70 -29.48 42.03
C PRO A 230 -16.08 -28.20 41.44
N PRO A 231 -16.37 -27.02 42.01
CA PRO A 231 -15.78 -25.78 41.53
C PRO A 231 -14.25 -25.84 41.67
N LEU A 232 -13.54 -25.48 40.59
CA LEU A 232 -12.07 -25.36 40.59
C LEU A 232 -11.58 -24.24 41.51
N VAL A 233 -12.42 -23.23 41.72
CA VAL A 233 -12.19 -22.08 42.59
C VAL A 233 -13.45 -21.87 43.40
N ASP A 234 -13.34 -21.94 44.73
CA ASP A 234 -14.48 -21.77 45.61
C ASP A 234 -15.10 -20.38 45.45
N PRO A 235 -16.45 -20.27 45.34
CA PRO A 235 -17.14 -18.98 45.32
C PRO A 235 -16.74 -18.12 46.52
N ASP A 236 -16.65 -16.81 46.31
CA ASP A 236 -16.28 -15.80 47.31
C ASP A 236 -14.89 -15.96 47.97
N SER A 237 -14.08 -16.89 47.47
CA SER A 237 -12.67 -16.95 47.86
C SER A 237 -11.87 -15.78 47.27
N PHE A 238 -10.68 -15.51 47.83
CA PHE A 238 -9.76 -14.53 47.25
C PHE A 238 -9.43 -14.84 45.78
N LEU A 239 -9.25 -16.11 45.43
CA LEU A 239 -8.98 -16.55 44.06
C LEU A 239 -10.17 -16.25 43.13
N TRP A 240 -11.40 -16.42 43.62
CA TRP A 240 -12.61 -16.09 42.87
C TRP A 240 -12.63 -14.62 42.45
N TYR A 241 -12.44 -13.70 43.38
CA TYR A 241 -12.34 -12.27 43.05
C TYR A 241 -11.17 -11.95 42.13
N LEU A 242 -10.03 -12.63 42.30
CA LEU A 242 -8.87 -12.46 41.42
C LEU A 242 -9.17 -12.89 39.97
N THR A 243 -10.00 -13.92 39.75
CA THR A 243 -10.45 -14.29 38.40
C THR A 243 -11.28 -13.20 37.73
N PHE A 244 -12.14 -12.48 38.47
CA PHE A 244 -12.90 -11.35 37.92
C PHE A 244 -11.99 -10.17 37.57
N VAL A 245 -11.00 -9.89 38.42
CA VAL A 245 -9.98 -8.87 38.11
C VAL A 245 -9.20 -9.25 36.84
N ASN A 246 -8.85 -10.53 36.68
CA ASN A 246 -8.19 -11.02 35.47
C ASN A 246 -9.08 -10.90 34.23
N LEU A 247 -10.37 -11.28 34.35
CA LEU A 247 -11.36 -11.15 33.30
C LEU A 247 -11.53 -9.68 32.88
N PHE A 248 -11.58 -8.75 33.84
CA PHE A 248 -11.61 -7.32 33.55
C PHE A 248 -10.41 -6.90 32.69
N PHE A 249 -9.19 -7.29 33.05
CA PHE A 249 -7.99 -6.96 32.27
C PHE A 249 -7.97 -7.63 30.88
N LEU A 250 -8.53 -8.83 30.75
CA LEU A 250 -8.70 -9.48 29.45
C LEU A 250 -9.67 -8.69 28.56
N LEU A 251 -10.85 -8.34 29.08
CA LEU A 251 -11.85 -7.53 28.37
C LEU A 251 -11.29 -6.16 28.00
N TRP A 252 -10.58 -5.51 28.92
CA TRP A 252 -9.90 -4.24 28.70
C TRP A 252 -8.88 -4.33 27.55
N ARG A 253 -8.07 -5.39 27.53
CA ARG A 253 -7.08 -5.61 26.46
C ARG A 253 -7.75 -5.85 25.11
N MET A 254 -8.83 -6.63 25.07
CA MET A 254 -9.61 -6.86 23.85
C MET A 254 -10.26 -5.56 23.34
N ALA A 255 -10.82 -4.75 24.24
CA ALA A 255 -11.42 -3.46 23.90
C ALA A 255 -10.39 -2.51 23.27
N TRP A 256 -9.21 -2.36 23.89
CA TRP A 256 -8.15 -1.52 23.33
C TRP A 256 -7.64 -2.02 21.99
N ARG A 257 -7.49 -3.33 21.81
CA ARG A 257 -7.18 -3.91 20.50
C ARG A 257 -8.22 -3.51 19.46
N ALA A 258 -9.50 -3.67 19.77
CA ALA A 258 -10.59 -3.29 18.88
C ALA A 258 -10.55 -1.78 18.55
N VAL A 259 -10.23 -0.91 19.52
CA VAL A 259 -10.05 0.54 19.29
C VAL A 259 -8.92 0.82 18.30
N TYR A 260 -7.75 0.19 18.47
CA TYR A 260 -6.62 0.38 17.54
C TYR A 260 -6.95 -0.12 16.14
N VAL A 261 -7.54 -1.31 16.03
CA VAL A 261 -7.99 -1.87 14.74
C VAL A 261 -9.05 -0.97 14.10
N HIS A 262 -10.00 -0.46 14.88
CA HIS A 262 -11.02 0.48 14.39
C HIS A 262 -10.37 1.73 13.79
N SER A 263 -9.38 2.31 14.47
CA SER A 263 -8.73 3.55 14.05
C SER A 263 -7.98 3.43 12.72
N ILE A 264 -7.53 2.23 12.34
CA ILE A 264 -6.75 1.98 11.13
C ILE A 264 -7.62 1.35 10.02
N TYR A 265 -8.38 0.32 10.37
CA TYR A 265 -9.08 -0.57 9.44
C TYR A 265 -10.61 -0.46 9.48
N GLY A 266 -11.18 0.25 10.47
CA GLY A 266 -12.61 0.49 10.61
C GLY A 266 -13.35 -0.53 11.49
N GLY A 267 -14.62 -0.23 11.78
CA GLY A 267 -15.42 -0.95 12.78
C GLY A 267 -15.66 -2.43 12.49
N PHE A 268 -15.86 -2.80 11.22
CA PHE A 268 -16.07 -4.20 10.85
C PHE A 268 -14.85 -5.07 11.16
N GLN A 269 -13.65 -4.56 10.86
CA GLN A 269 -12.42 -5.27 11.18
C GLN A 269 -12.16 -5.30 12.69
N ALA A 270 -12.57 -4.27 13.44
CA ALA A 270 -12.46 -4.24 14.89
C ALA A 270 -13.30 -5.34 15.55
N ALA A 271 -14.54 -5.54 15.10
CA ALA A 271 -15.39 -6.63 15.60
C ALA A 271 -14.76 -8.02 15.34
N LEU A 272 -14.20 -8.22 14.15
CA LEU A 272 -13.51 -9.47 13.80
C LEU A 272 -12.19 -9.69 14.54
N SER A 273 -11.62 -8.68 15.20
CA SER A 273 -10.38 -8.84 15.97
C SER A 273 -10.55 -9.76 17.19
N VAL A 274 -11.79 -9.90 17.71
CA VAL A 274 -12.11 -10.79 18.82
C VAL A 274 -12.03 -12.27 18.43
N PRO A 275 -12.77 -12.78 17.42
CA PRO A 275 -12.60 -14.16 16.98
C PRO A 275 -11.19 -14.44 16.43
N ARG A 276 -10.54 -13.45 15.79
CA ARG A 276 -9.15 -13.59 15.32
C ARG A 276 -8.12 -13.72 16.45
N LEU A 277 -8.43 -13.32 17.68
CA LEU A 277 -7.56 -13.57 18.84
C LEU A 277 -7.29 -15.06 19.02
N PHE A 278 -8.32 -15.90 18.94
CA PHE A 278 -8.19 -17.35 19.11
C PHE A 278 -7.32 -17.95 18.00
N TRP A 279 -7.55 -17.53 16.76
CA TRP A 279 -6.75 -17.96 15.61
C TRP A 279 -5.28 -17.52 15.72
N GLY A 280 -5.04 -16.26 16.12
CA GLY A 280 -3.71 -15.73 16.37
C GLY A 280 -2.97 -16.46 17.49
N ASN A 281 -3.65 -16.83 18.58
CA ASN A 281 -3.08 -17.64 19.65
C ASN A 281 -2.59 -19.01 19.15
N LEU A 282 -3.37 -19.70 18.31
CA LEU A 282 -2.96 -20.98 17.70
C LEU A 282 -1.72 -20.82 16.82
N ILE A 283 -1.69 -19.79 15.95
CA ILE A 283 -0.52 -19.52 15.10
C ILE A 283 0.71 -19.23 15.97
N ASN A 284 0.57 -18.37 16.99
CA ASN A 284 1.66 -17.99 17.89
C ASN A 284 2.19 -19.19 18.69
N PHE A 285 1.31 -20.09 19.14
CA PHE A 285 1.69 -21.36 19.78
C PHE A 285 2.54 -22.25 18.85
N CYS A 286 2.04 -22.53 17.65
CA CYS A 286 2.75 -23.36 16.67
C CYS A 286 4.08 -22.72 16.24
N ALA A 287 4.10 -21.39 16.03
CA ALA A 287 5.31 -20.65 15.70
C ALA A 287 6.37 -20.72 16.81
N THR A 288 5.94 -20.63 18.07
CA THR A 288 6.82 -20.71 19.25
C THR A 288 7.43 -22.10 19.39
N TRP A 289 6.62 -23.16 19.26
CA TRP A 289 7.12 -24.54 19.28
C TRP A 289 8.09 -24.82 18.13
N ARG A 290 7.77 -24.32 16.94
CA ARG A 290 8.66 -24.41 15.78
C ARG A 290 9.99 -23.73 16.07
N ALA A 291 9.96 -22.52 16.62
CA ALA A 291 11.15 -21.74 16.95
C ALA A 291 12.04 -22.45 17.99
N ILE A 292 11.44 -22.94 19.08
CA ILE A 292 12.15 -23.71 20.12
C ILE A 292 12.82 -24.92 19.49
N ARG A 293 12.10 -25.72 18.69
CA ARG A 293 12.67 -26.91 18.03
C ARG A 293 13.86 -26.57 17.12
N ILE A 294 13.76 -25.50 16.33
CA ILE A 294 14.88 -25.06 15.47
C ILE A 294 16.09 -24.67 16.32
N TYR A 295 15.87 -23.84 17.34
CA TYR A 295 16.95 -23.30 18.16
C TYR A 295 17.61 -24.39 19.01
N THR A 296 16.83 -25.31 19.59
CA THR A 296 17.36 -26.49 20.29
C THR A 296 18.23 -27.34 19.36
N LYS A 297 17.79 -27.57 18.11
CA LYS A 297 18.61 -28.28 17.12
C LYS A 297 19.91 -27.54 16.80
N TYR A 298 19.87 -26.21 16.72
CA TYR A 298 21.07 -25.38 16.56
C TYR A 298 22.04 -25.57 17.74
N LEU A 299 21.54 -25.50 18.99
CA LEU A 299 22.36 -25.71 20.19
C LEU A 299 23.06 -27.07 20.20
N PHE A 300 22.39 -28.14 19.74
CA PHE A 300 22.99 -29.47 19.68
C PHE A 300 23.94 -29.70 18.50
N THR A 301 23.68 -29.06 17.35
CA THR A 301 24.42 -29.37 16.10
C THR A 301 25.48 -28.35 15.74
N GLY A 302 25.43 -27.14 16.31
CA GLY A 302 26.27 -26.00 15.92
C GLY A 302 26.02 -25.47 14.50
N LYS A 303 25.12 -26.09 13.72
CA LYS A 303 24.84 -25.71 12.33
C LYS A 303 24.02 -24.43 12.29
N ILE A 304 24.51 -23.42 11.57
CA ILE A 304 23.84 -22.13 11.38
C ILE A 304 22.37 -22.35 10.96
N ILE A 305 21.48 -21.60 11.60
CA ILE A 305 20.05 -21.68 11.32
C ILE A 305 19.81 -21.07 9.93
N ALA A 306 19.45 -21.92 8.96
CA ALA A 306 19.18 -21.48 7.61
C ALA A 306 18.00 -20.51 7.57
N TRP A 307 18.14 -19.47 6.75
CA TRP A 307 17.10 -18.49 6.50
C TRP A 307 15.95 -19.15 5.71
N ASP A 308 14.80 -19.30 6.35
CA ASP A 308 13.57 -19.84 5.73
C ASP A 308 12.92 -18.71 4.92
N LYS A 309 13.20 -18.64 3.61
CA LYS A 309 12.66 -17.59 2.73
C LYS A 309 11.14 -17.62 2.78
N THR A 310 10.52 -16.54 3.23
CA THR A 310 9.07 -16.36 3.07
C THR A 310 8.78 -16.00 1.61
N ALA A 311 7.75 -16.60 1.03
CA ALA A 311 7.38 -16.32 -0.36
C ALA A 311 6.94 -14.85 -0.49
N HIS A 312 7.61 -14.09 -1.35
CA HIS A 312 7.22 -12.73 -1.68
C HIS A 312 5.95 -12.76 -2.51
N VAL A 313 4.91 -12.05 -2.06
CA VAL A 313 3.65 -11.92 -2.78
C VAL A 313 3.48 -10.46 -3.14
N TYR A 314 3.36 -10.18 -4.44
CA TYR A 314 3.10 -8.84 -4.92
C TYR A 314 1.60 -8.53 -4.92
N PRO A 315 1.21 -7.28 -4.61
CA PRO A 315 -0.18 -6.88 -4.69
C PRO A 315 -0.68 -6.91 -6.13
N THR A 316 -1.90 -7.40 -6.27
CA THR A 316 -2.59 -7.40 -7.56
C THR A 316 -2.92 -5.97 -7.98
N GLU A 317 -3.05 -5.74 -9.29
CA GLU A 317 -3.45 -4.45 -9.86
C GLU A 317 -4.77 -3.92 -9.25
N ALA A 318 -5.70 -4.82 -8.94
CA ALA A 318 -6.95 -4.49 -8.27
C ALA A 318 -6.74 -3.94 -6.84
N GLU A 319 -5.82 -4.54 -6.07
CA GLU A 319 -5.46 -4.06 -4.72
C GLU A 319 -4.74 -2.70 -4.81
N LEU A 320 -3.82 -2.55 -5.76
CA LEU A 320 -3.07 -1.31 -6.02
C LEU A 320 -3.96 -0.13 -6.39
N ARG A 321 -5.07 -0.36 -7.10
CA ARG A 321 -5.97 0.70 -7.60
C ARG A 321 -6.43 1.65 -6.50
N SER A 322 -6.67 1.15 -5.29
CA SER A 322 -7.10 1.95 -4.15
C SER A 322 -6.00 2.82 -3.54
N TYR A 323 -4.73 2.46 -3.77
CA TYR A 323 -3.54 3.16 -3.27
C TYR A 323 -2.86 4.03 -4.33
N ARG A 324 -3.32 3.99 -5.59
CA ARG A 324 -2.85 4.91 -6.62
C ARG A 324 -3.15 6.35 -6.21
N ARG A 325 -2.15 7.22 -6.41
CA ARG A 325 -2.33 8.66 -6.20
C ARG A 325 -3.43 9.14 -7.14
N LYS A 326 -4.33 9.97 -6.61
CA LYS A 326 -5.40 10.57 -7.40
C LYS A 326 -4.82 11.69 -8.27
N LEU A 327 -5.50 11.99 -9.38
CA LEU A 327 -5.11 13.07 -10.29
C LEU A 327 -4.92 14.40 -9.56
N GLY A 328 -5.89 14.81 -8.75
CA GLY A 328 -5.81 16.05 -7.96
C GLY A 328 -4.60 16.10 -7.01
N ASP A 329 -4.26 14.98 -6.36
CA ASP A 329 -3.10 14.90 -5.47
C ASP A 329 -1.77 15.04 -6.23
N LEU A 330 -1.73 14.60 -7.49
CA LEU A 330 -0.56 14.74 -8.35
C LEU A 330 -0.42 16.17 -8.89
N LEU A 331 -1.55 16.78 -9.29
CA LEU A 331 -1.58 18.17 -9.77
C LEU A 331 -1.15 19.15 -8.67
N LEU A 332 -1.58 18.95 -7.41
CA LEU A 332 -1.14 19.74 -6.26
C LEU A 332 0.35 19.60 -5.97
N ASP A 333 0.87 18.36 -5.98
CA ASP A 333 2.27 18.08 -5.67
C ASP A 333 3.23 18.70 -6.71
N ARG A 334 2.78 18.81 -7.97
CA ARG A 334 3.50 19.50 -9.05
C ARG A 334 3.24 21.01 -9.12
N ARG A 335 2.37 21.53 -8.25
CA ARG A 335 1.95 22.94 -8.22
C ARG A 335 1.28 23.42 -9.52
N PHE A 336 0.68 22.51 -10.28
CA PHE A 336 -0.12 22.87 -11.46
C PHE A 336 -1.46 23.48 -11.06
N VAL A 337 -2.01 23.09 -9.90
CA VAL A 337 -3.26 23.61 -9.37
C VAL A 337 -3.08 24.05 -7.92
N SER A 338 -3.84 25.05 -7.48
CA SER A 338 -3.93 25.44 -6.07
C SER A 338 -4.96 24.58 -5.33
N VAL A 339 -4.91 24.54 -4.00
CA VAL A 339 -5.93 23.84 -3.19
C VAL A 339 -7.33 24.41 -3.45
N ALA A 340 -7.45 25.75 -3.51
CA ALA A 340 -8.72 26.43 -3.76
C ALA A 340 -9.31 26.08 -5.15
N HIS A 341 -8.48 26.11 -6.20
CA HIS A 341 -8.91 25.77 -7.56
C HIS A 341 -9.33 24.29 -7.67
N LEU A 342 -8.62 23.39 -6.99
CA LEU A 342 -8.96 21.98 -6.97
C LEU A 342 -10.29 21.73 -6.24
N GLU A 343 -10.53 22.41 -5.12
CA GLU A 343 -11.78 22.30 -4.37
C GLU A 343 -12.99 22.79 -5.19
N GLU A 344 -12.86 23.93 -5.88
CA GLU A 344 -13.90 24.41 -6.79
C GLU A 344 -14.17 23.40 -7.91
N ALA A 345 -13.12 22.91 -8.57
CA ALA A 345 -13.26 21.94 -9.65
C ALA A 345 -13.92 20.63 -9.18
N LEU A 346 -13.63 20.18 -7.96
CA LEU A 346 -14.27 19.00 -7.37
C LEU A 346 -15.77 19.22 -7.07
N GLU A 347 -16.19 20.43 -6.70
CA GLU A 347 -17.62 20.74 -6.51
C GLU A 347 -18.36 20.76 -7.85
N ILE A 348 -17.77 21.36 -8.89
CA ILE A 348 -18.33 21.34 -10.25
C ILE A 348 -18.41 19.90 -10.76
N GLN A 349 -17.35 19.11 -10.58
CA GLN A 349 -17.33 17.70 -10.95
C GLN A 349 -18.52 16.93 -10.35
N LYS A 350 -18.87 17.26 -9.10
CA LYS A 350 -19.95 16.61 -8.36
C LYS A 350 -21.34 17.00 -8.89
N THR A 351 -21.53 18.25 -9.30
CA THR A 351 -22.80 18.74 -9.82
C THR A 351 -23.02 18.36 -11.28
N THR A 352 -21.96 18.35 -12.10
CA THR A 352 -22.05 18.10 -13.54
C THR A 352 -21.76 16.66 -13.95
N GLY A 353 -21.06 15.89 -13.10
CA GLY A 353 -20.58 14.55 -13.43
C GLY A 353 -19.41 14.50 -14.43
N GLN A 354 -18.85 15.65 -14.81
CA GLN A 354 -17.70 15.72 -15.73
C GLN A 354 -16.43 15.10 -15.13
N LEU A 355 -15.40 14.88 -15.97
CA LEU A 355 -14.09 14.45 -15.47
C LEU A 355 -13.36 15.63 -14.82
N LEU A 356 -12.66 15.38 -13.70
CA LEU A 356 -11.95 16.43 -12.97
C LEU A 356 -10.93 17.17 -13.84
N GLY A 357 -10.19 16.45 -14.69
CA GLY A 357 -9.23 17.05 -15.63
C GLY A 357 -9.91 18.01 -16.60
N ASP A 358 -11.03 17.60 -17.20
CA ASP A 358 -11.81 18.41 -18.15
C ASP A 358 -12.33 19.70 -17.47
N VAL A 359 -12.79 19.60 -16.21
CA VAL A 359 -13.23 20.77 -15.43
C VAL A 359 -12.06 21.74 -15.19
N LEU A 360 -10.89 21.21 -14.82
CA LEU A 360 -9.71 22.05 -14.54
C LEU A 360 -9.18 22.75 -15.79
N VAL A 361 -9.18 22.06 -16.95
CA VAL A 361 -8.78 22.66 -18.23
C VAL A 361 -9.81 23.69 -18.71
N SER A 362 -11.12 23.38 -18.64
CA SER A 362 -12.16 24.30 -19.10
C SER A 362 -12.25 25.58 -18.28
N LYS A 363 -11.89 25.53 -16.98
CA LYS A 363 -11.75 26.70 -16.11
C LYS A 363 -10.45 27.49 -16.33
N GLY A 364 -9.52 26.98 -17.13
CA GLY A 364 -8.20 27.59 -17.33
C GLY A 364 -7.27 27.45 -16.12
N TYR A 365 -7.57 26.54 -15.18
CA TYR A 365 -6.75 26.33 -13.98
C TYR A 365 -5.47 25.53 -14.26
N ILE A 366 -5.49 24.70 -15.31
CA ILE A 366 -4.32 23.96 -15.81
C ILE A 366 -4.32 23.96 -17.33
N LYS A 367 -3.14 23.78 -17.95
CA LYS A 367 -3.05 23.53 -19.40
C LYS A 367 -3.34 22.07 -19.71
N GLU A 368 -3.74 21.80 -20.96
CA GLU A 368 -3.97 20.43 -21.43
C GLU A 368 -2.69 19.57 -21.36
N ASP A 369 -1.53 20.17 -21.59
CA ASP A 369 -0.23 19.49 -21.49
C ASP A 369 0.11 19.10 -20.04
N ASP A 370 -0.24 19.94 -19.07
CA ASP A 370 -0.07 19.66 -17.63
C ASP A 370 -0.92 18.47 -17.21
N LEU A 371 -2.17 18.43 -17.69
CA LEU A 371 -3.09 17.32 -17.47
C LEU A 371 -2.54 16.03 -18.10
N LEU A 372 -2.10 16.09 -19.35
CA LEU A 372 -1.60 14.94 -20.10
C LEU A 372 -0.33 14.36 -19.45
N GLN A 373 0.63 15.21 -19.08
CA GLN A 373 1.82 14.81 -18.35
C GLN A 373 1.43 14.12 -17.04
N THR A 374 0.47 14.69 -16.30
CA THR A 374 0.03 14.15 -15.00
C THR A 374 -0.68 12.80 -15.13
N LEU A 375 -1.53 12.64 -16.14
CA LEU A 375 -2.19 11.36 -16.44
C LEU A 375 -1.18 10.30 -16.88
N GLY A 376 -0.18 10.66 -17.69
CA GLY A 376 0.92 9.77 -18.07
C GLY A 376 1.67 9.23 -16.86
N MET A 377 2.00 10.09 -15.89
CA MET A 377 2.58 9.64 -14.61
C MET A 377 1.63 8.78 -13.78
N GLN A 378 0.35 9.14 -13.71
CA GLN A 378 -0.64 8.41 -12.91
C GLN A 378 -0.84 6.97 -13.41
N PHE A 379 -0.90 6.81 -14.74
CA PHE A 379 -1.10 5.52 -15.39
C PHE A 379 0.20 4.81 -15.77
N ARG A 380 1.36 5.48 -15.61
CA ARG A 380 2.67 5.02 -16.08
C ARG A 380 2.69 4.74 -17.59
N LEU A 381 2.05 5.63 -18.36
CA LEU A 381 1.99 5.56 -19.82
C LEU A 381 2.71 6.77 -20.43
N THR A 382 3.36 6.54 -21.57
CA THR A 382 3.96 7.60 -22.37
C THR A 382 2.87 8.39 -23.09
N HIS A 383 3.07 9.69 -23.27
CA HIS A 383 2.13 10.52 -24.04
C HIS A 383 2.35 10.33 -25.55
N ALA A 384 1.28 10.40 -26.33
CA ALA A 384 1.34 10.42 -27.79
C ALA A 384 0.62 11.65 -28.34
N ALA A 385 1.36 12.42 -29.15
CA ALA A 385 0.75 13.32 -30.13
C ALA A 385 0.23 12.46 -31.29
N ILE A 386 -0.98 12.72 -31.75
CA ILE A 386 -1.62 11.92 -32.79
C ILE A 386 -1.73 12.82 -34.00
N ASP A 387 -1.06 12.41 -35.07
CA ASP A 387 -1.29 12.97 -36.39
C ASP A 387 -2.08 11.93 -37.19
N PRO A 388 -3.39 12.13 -37.39
CA PRO A 388 -4.23 11.16 -38.05
C PRO A 388 -3.84 10.92 -39.51
N TYR A 389 -3.07 11.81 -40.15
CA TYR A 389 -2.67 11.68 -41.56
C TYR A 389 -1.42 10.83 -41.74
N ARG A 390 -0.56 10.77 -40.72
CA ARG A 390 0.66 9.94 -40.72
C ARG A 390 0.42 8.46 -40.40
N ILE A 391 -0.77 8.11 -39.92
CA ILE A 391 -1.11 6.73 -39.56
C ILE A 391 -1.33 5.93 -40.85
N PRO A 392 -0.62 4.81 -41.08
CA PRO A 392 -0.85 3.97 -42.25
C PRO A 392 -2.28 3.41 -42.28
N LEU A 393 -2.91 3.36 -43.46
CA LEU A 393 -4.30 2.89 -43.60
C LEU A 393 -4.47 1.44 -43.13
N GLU A 394 -3.46 0.60 -43.40
CA GLU A 394 -3.39 -0.79 -42.92
C GLU A 394 -3.43 -0.88 -41.39
N VAL A 395 -2.72 0.03 -40.68
CA VAL A 395 -2.72 0.10 -39.21
C VAL A 395 -4.07 0.58 -38.68
N LEU A 396 -4.66 1.57 -39.35
CA LEU A 396 -5.95 2.12 -38.96
C LEU A 396 -7.08 1.09 -39.11
N ALA A 397 -7.00 0.23 -40.13
CA ALA A 397 -7.97 -0.83 -40.39
C ALA A 397 -7.91 -1.98 -39.35
N LEU A 398 -6.80 -2.14 -38.62
CA LEU A 398 -6.67 -3.17 -37.57
C LEU A 398 -7.66 -2.98 -36.41
N LEU A 399 -8.08 -1.74 -36.15
CA LEU A 399 -9.08 -1.45 -35.13
C LEU A 399 -10.37 -0.96 -35.80
N PRO A 400 -11.48 -1.70 -35.74
CA PRO A 400 -12.73 -1.24 -36.32
C PRO A 400 -13.21 0.07 -35.70
N ARG A 401 -13.71 0.99 -36.54
CA ARG A 401 -14.17 2.34 -36.14
C ARG A 401 -15.14 2.31 -34.95
N GLU A 402 -16.08 1.38 -34.96
CA GLU A 402 -17.07 1.22 -33.89
C GLU A 402 -16.41 0.90 -32.55
N THR A 403 -15.38 0.03 -32.57
CA THR A 403 -14.61 -0.31 -31.38
C THR A 403 -13.75 0.86 -30.92
N ALA A 404 -13.09 1.54 -31.85
CA ALA A 404 -12.26 2.72 -31.59
C ALA A 404 -13.07 3.84 -30.91
N LEU A 405 -14.27 4.14 -31.42
CA LEU A 405 -15.18 5.14 -30.85
C LEU A 405 -15.78 4.68 -29.52
N ALA A 406 -16.26 3.44 -29.42
CA ALA A 406 -16.92 2.95 -28.21
C ALA A 406 -15.97 2.83 -27.01
N ARG A 407 -14.66 2.77 -27.25
CA ARG A 407 -13.64 2.57 -26.21
C ARG A 407 -12.64 3.73 -26.09
N ASP A 408 -12.83 4.82 -26.84
CA ASP A 408 -11.89 5.94 -26.89
C ASP A 408 -10.45 5.48 -27.17
N MET A 409 -10.24 4.77 -28.28
CA MET A 409 -8.96 4.16 -28.67
C MET A 409 -8.59 4.47 -30.12
N MET A 410 -7.35 4.91 -30.38
CA MET A 410 -6.85 5.19 -31.73
C MET A 410 -5.57 4.40 -32.00
N PRO A 411 -5.52 3.53 -33.04
CA PRO A 411 -4.29 2.87 -33.43
C PRO A 411 -3.31 3.89 -34.02
N LEU A 412 -2.02 3.79 -33.69
CA LEU A 412 -1.00 4.76 -34.09
C LEU A 412 -0.02 4.18 -35.10
N ARG A 413 0.59 3.05 -34.76
CA ARG A 413 1.64 2.38 -35.54
C ARG A 413 1.86 0.96 -35.01
N ILE A 414 2.53 0.13 -35.80
CA ILE A 414 3.14 -1.10 -35.29
C ILE A 414 4.54 -0.75 -34.77
N THR A 415 4.86 -1.24 -33.58
CA THR A 415 6.16 -1.03 -32.93
C THR A 415 7.21 -1.99 -33.49
N GLU A 416 8.49 -1.71 -33.27
CA GLU A 416 9.58 -2.61 -33.69
C GLU A 416 9.47 -4.00 -33.03
N SER A 417 8.86 -4.09 -31.85
CA SER A 417 8.55 -5.34 -31.16
C SER A 417 7.35 -6.11 -31.74
N GLY A 418 6.66 -5.59 -32.76
CA GLY A 418 5.48 -6.21 -33.36
C GLY A 418 4.17 -5.99 -32.59
N ALA A 419 4.15 -5.05 -31.63
CA ALA A 419 2.93 -4.68 -30.89
C ALA A 419 2.22 -3.47 -31.55
N LEU A 420 0.89 -3.43 -31.49
CA LEU A 420 0.11 -2.27 -31.94
C LEU A 420 0.16 -1.16 -30.87
N ALA A 421 0.73 -0.01 -31.21
CA ALA A 421 0.66 1.18 -30.37
C ALA A 421 -0.74 1.80 -30.48
N VAL A 422 -1.43 1.98 -29.34
CA VAL A 422 -2.79 2.52 -29.27
C VAL A 422 -2.85 3.69 -28.30
N ALA A 423 -3.33 4.84 -28.77
CA ALA A 423 -3.62 5.98 -27.91
C ALA A 423 -4.99 5.84 -27.24
N VAL A 424 -5.05 6.14 -25.94
CA VAL A 424 -6.25 6.05 -25.09
C VAL A 424 -6.37 7.25 -24.16
N LEU A 425 -7.58 7.53 -23.65
CA LEU A 425 -7.80 8.53 -22.58
C LEU A 425 -7.55 7.97 -21.18
N ALA A 426 -7.75 6.67 -21.01
CA ALA A 426 -7.48 5.94 -19.80
C ALA A 426 -7.20 4.47 -20.15
N PRO A 427 -6.31 3.79 -19.42
CA PRO A 427 -6.05 2.38 -19.67
C PRO A 427 -7.33 1.55 -19.45
N PRO A 428 -7.66 0.61 -20.36
CA PRO A 428 -8.78 -0.29 -20.19
C PRO A 428 -8.56 -1.25 -19.01
N SER A 429 -9.62 -1.97 -18.61
CA SER A 429 -9.45 -3.07 -17.66
C SER A 429 -8.53 -4.15 -18.22
N PRO A 430 -7.87 -4.98 -17.39
CA PRO A 430 -7.04 -6.08 -17.88
C PRO A 430 -7.80 -7.05 -18.81
N GLU A 431 -9.10 -7.25 -18.57
CA GLU A 431 -9.98 -8.03 -19.45
C GLU A 431 -10.26 -7.31 -20.77
N GLY A 432 -10.44 -5.99 -20.73
CA GLY A 432 -10.62 -5.16 -21.91
C GLY A 432 -9.38 -5.13 -22.79
N LEU A 433 -8.18 -5.04 -22.19
CA LEU A 433 -6.92 -5.10 -22.92
C LEU A 433 -6.73 -6.46 -23.59
N ARG A 434 -6.96 -7.58 -22.88
CA ARG A 434 -6.89 -8.92 -23.47
C ARG A 434 -7.86 -9.10 -24.63
N ARG A 435 -9.09 -8.58 -24.51
CA ARG A 435 -10.07 -8.61 -25.61
C ARG A 435 -9.60 -7.78 -26.80
N LEU A 436 -8.98 -6.62 -26.56
CA LEU A 436 -8.41 -5.80 -27.62
C LEU A 436 -7.28 -6.54 -28.34
N GLU A 437 -6.35 -7.15 -27.61
CA GLU A 437 -5.27 -7.96 -28.17
C GLU A 437 -5.81 -9.15 -28.98
N GLN A 438 -6.92 -9.77 -28.55
CA GLN A 438 -7.60 -10.82 -29.30
C GLN A 438 -8.24 -10.31 -30.60
N ILE A 439 -8.85 -9.12 -30.59
CA ILE A 439 -9.47 -8.51 -31.78
C ILE A 439 -8.40 -8.15 -32.80
N VAL A 440 -7.29 -7.55 -32.35
CA VAL A 440 -6.21 -7.07 -33.21
C VAL A 440 -5.28 -8.23 -33.64
N GLY A 441 -5.22 -9.31 -32.86
CA GLY A 441 -4.37 -10.47 -33.14
C GLY A 441 -2.89 -10.29 -32.80
N MET A 442 -2.54 -9.23 -32.06
CA MET A 442 -1.16 -8.92 -31.65
C MET A 442 -1.14 -8.20 -30.29
N PRO A 443 0.00 -8.17 -29.59
CA PRO A 443 0.15 -7.43 -28.34
C PRO A 443 -0.14 -5.94 -28.53
N VAL A 444 -0.65 -5.27 -27.49
CA VAL A 444 -0.99 -3.84 -27.53
C VAL A 444 -0.13 -3.03 -26.56
N GLU A 445 0.48 -1.97 -27.06
CA GLU A 445 1.20 -0.98 -26.27
C GLU A 445 0.35 0.30 -26.12
N LEU A 446 0.04 0.70 -24.89
CA LEU A 446 -0.86 1.82 -24.62
C LEU A 446 -0.09 3.14 -24.46
N TYR A 447 -0.63 4.19 -25.10
CA TYR A 447 -0.17 5.56 -24.98
C TYR A 447 -1.30 6.44 -24.47
N ILE A 448 -1.01 7.43 -23.63
CA ILE A 448 -2.03 8.37 -23.15
C ILE A 448 -2.11 9.57 -24.12
N THR A 449 -3.32 10.06 -24.40
CA THR A 449 -3.52 11.29 -25.17
C THR A 449 -4.61 12.16 -24.56
N SER A 450 -4.80 13.37 -25.08
CA SER A 450 -5.85 14.27 -24.64
C SER A 450 -7.17 14.01 -25.37
N LYS A 451 -8.29 14.41 -24.75
CA LYS A 451 -9.63 14.21 -25.29
C LYS A 451 -9.82 14.91 -26.64
N SER A 452 -9.30 16.13 -26.77
CA SER A 452 -9.38 16.91 -28.01
C SER A 452 -8.59 16.24 -29.14
N ASN A 453 -7.37 15.80 -28.84
CA ASN A 453 -6.47 15.16 -29.79
C ASN A 453 -7.01 13.80 -30.25
N LEU A 454 -7.53 12.99 -29.32
CA LEU A 454 -8.15 11.71 -29.66
C LEU A 454 -9.40 11.88 -30.51
N ALA A 455 -10.30 12.81 -30.15
CA ALA A 455 -11.53 13.04 -30.89
C ALA A 455 -11.24 13.55 -32.31
N PHE A 456 -10.26 14.44 -32.47
CA PHE A 456 -9.76 14.87 -33.77
C PHE A 456 -9.22 13.70 -34.60
N ALA A 457 -8.37 12.86 -33.98
CA ALA A 457 -7.76 11.74 -34.66
C ALA A 457 -8.75 10.65 -35.07
N LEU A 458 -9.71 10.32 -34.20
CA LEU A 458 -10.79 9.36 -34.49
C LEU A 458 -11.67 9.83 -35.64
N ARG A 459 -11.98 11.13 -35.68
CA ARG A 459 -12.80 11.71 -36.76
C ARG A 459 -12.04 11.69 -38.09
N ARG A 460 -10.87 12.36 -38.14
CA ARG A 460 -10.11 12.52 -39.38
C ARG A 460 -9.44 11.25 -39.85
N GLY A 461 -8.98 10.41 -38.93
CA GLY A 461 -8.34 9.14 -39.27
C GLY A 461 -9.30 8.22 -40.03
N TYR A 462 -10.43 7.86 -39.42
CA TYR A 462 -11.37 6.91 -40.04
C TYR A 462 -12.11 7.47 -41.27
N GLU A 463 -12.22 8.79 -41.44
CA GLU A 463 -12.68 9.42 -42.70
C GLU A 463 -11.79 9.02 -43.89
N ARG A 464 -10.48 8.78 -43.67
CA ARG A 464 -9.54 8.35 -44.72
C ARG A 464 -9.79 6.93 -45.23
N LEU A 465 -10.37 6.04 -44.40
CA LEU A 465 -10.72 4.68 -44.83
C LEU A 465 -11.95 4.65 -45.75
N ASN A 466 -12.82 5.66 -45.65
CA ASN A 466 -14.04 5.77 -46.46
C ASN A 466 -13.82 6.53 -47.79
N GLY A 467 -12.57 6.86 -48.14
CA GLY A 467 -12.25 7.61 -49.36
C GLY A 467 -12.76 9.06 -49.36
N SER A 468 -13.23 9.58 -48.22
CA SER A 468 -13.87 10.90 -48.10
C SER A 468 -12.93 11.99 -47.56
N GLY A 469 -11.66 11.66 -47.32
CA GLY A 469 -10.68 12.59 -46.77
C GLY A 469 -10.00 13.39 -47.88
N ASP A 470 -10.48 14.61 -48.12
CA ASP A 470 -9.74 15.63 -48.85
C ASP A 470 -8.33 15.77 -48.23
N GLY A 471 -7.30 15.30 -48.93
CA GLY A 471 -5.90 15.49 -48.58
C GLY A 471 -5.41 16.94 -48.73
N HIS A 472 -6.29 17.93 -48.56
CA HIS A 472 -6.02 19.35 -48.82
C HIS A 472 -5.50 20.11 -47.58
N ASP A 473 -5.89 19.73 -46.36
CA ASP A 473 -5.57 20.52 -45.16
C ASP A 473 -4.06 20.49 -44.80
N ASP A 474 -3.37 19.35 -45.00
CA ASP A 474 -1.92 19.21 -44.72
C ASP A 474 -1.05 19.96 -45.74
N MET A 475 -1.52 20.10 -47.00
CA MET A 475 -0.80 20.88 -48.02
C MET A 475 -0.91 22.39 -47.75
N LEU A 476 -2.02 22.86 -47.16
CA LEU A 476 -2.25 24.28 -46.92
C LEU A 476 -1.30 24.83 -45.84
N GLY A 477 -1.16 24.14 -44.70
CA GLY A 477 -0.30 24.58 -43.61
C GLY A 477 1.18 24.65 -43.99
N ALA A 478 1.68 23.63 -44.69
CA ALA A 478 3.05 23.61 -45.19
C ALA A 478 3.27 24.69 -46.27
N ALA A 479 2.33 24.85 -47.20
CA ALA A 479 2.40 25.89 -48.23
C ALA A 479 2.35 27.31 -47.64
N LEU A 480 1.61 27.54 -46.55
CA LEU A 480 1.55 28.84 -45.88
C LEU A 480 2.87 29.21 -45.17
N VAL A 481 3.57 28.22 -44.61
CA VAL A 481 4.90 28.42 -44.03
C VAL A 481 5.94 28.66 -45.13
N ASP A 482 5.91 27.87 -46.21
CA ASP A 482 6.83 28.04 -47.35
C ASP A 482 6.60 29.36 -48.09
N ALA A 483 5.35 29.86 -48.12
CA ALA A 483 5.00 31.17 -48.66
C ALA A 483 5.32 32.34 -47.70
N GLY A 484 5.82 32.06 -46.49
CA GLY A 484 6.14 33.07 -45.47
C GLY A 484 4.92 33.76 -44.84
N ALA A 485 3.71 33.22 -45.04
CA ALA A 485 2.46 33.78 -44.51
C ALA A 485 2.30 33.54 -43.00
N CYS A 486 2.91 32.48 -42.46
CA CYS A 486 2.98 32.25 -41.01
C CYS A 486 4.30 31.55 -40.61
N THR A 487 4.71 31.74 -39.36
CA THR A 487 5.86 31.02 -38.78
C THR A 487 5.45 29.61 -38.35
N ARG A 488 6.43 28.71 -38.21
CA ARG A 488 6.19 27.33 -37.74
C ARG A 488 5.53 27.29 -36.36
N GLU A 489 5.90 28.20 -35.47
CA GLU A 489 5.31 28.33 -34.13
C GLU A 489 3.85 28.82 -34.20
N GLN A 490 3.54 29.76 -35.10
CA GLN A 490 2.16 30.20 -35.34
C GLN A 490 1.29 29.10 -35.95
N LEU A 491 1.85 28.29 -36.84
CA LEU A 491 1.15 27.13 -37.40
C LEU A 491 0.87 26.08 -36.32
N GLU A 492 1.82 25.78 -35.44
CA GLU A 492 1.62 24.85 -34.33
C GLU A 492 0.52 25.32 -33.36
N GLU A 493 0.51 26.61 -33.02
CA GLU A 493 -0.56 27.18 -32.18
C GLU A 493 -1.91 27.20 -32.91
N ALA A 494 -1.93 27.54 -34.21
CA ALA A 494 -3.15 27.51 -35.01
C ALA A 494 -3.73 26.09 -35.12
N LEU A 495 -2.89 25.07 -35.36
CA LEU A 495 -3.30 23.67 -35.37
C LEU A 495 -3.81 23.21 -33.99
N ARG A 496 -3.22 23.71 -32.89
CA ARG A 496 -3.71 23.45 -31.54
C ARG A 496 -5.10 24.06 -31.32
N VAL A 497 -5.30 25.31 -31.72
CA VAL A 497 -6.62 25.98 -31.68
C VAL A 497 -7.61 25.25 -32.57
N GLN A 498 -7.20 24.77 -33.74
CA GLN A 498 -8.02 24.00 -34.67
C GLN A 498 -8.53 22.72 -34.04
N ARG A 499 -7.64 21.96 -33.39
CA ARG A 499 -7.98 20.73 -32.65
C ARG A 499 -8.94 21.01 -31.49
N SER A 500 -8.78 22.14 -30.81
CA SER A 500 -9.62 22.51 -29.67
C SER A 500 -11.01 23.02 -30.05
N ARG A 501 -11.13 23.74 -31.18
CA ARG A 501 -12.37 24.42 -31.62
C ARG A 501 -13.11 23.72 -32.77
N TYR A 502 -12.52 22.69 -33.38
CA TYR A 502 -13.03 22.04 -34.60
C TYR A 502 -13.29 23.01 -35.77
N ALA A 503 -12.56 24.14 -35.83
CA ALA A 503 -12.67 25.10 -36.93
C ALA A 503 -11.75 24.71 -38.10
N ARG A 504 -11.91 25.34 -39.28
CA ARG A 504 -10.95 25.12 -40.39
C ARG A 504 -9.68 25.90 -40.09
N LEU A 505 -8.54 25.40 -40.57
CA LEU A 505 -7.24 26.04 -40.31
C LEU A 505 -7.21 27.48 -40.86
N GLY A 506 -7.84 27.71 -42.02
CA GLY A 506 -7.98 29.05 -42.62
C GLY A 506 -8.97 29.99 -41.92
N ASP A 507 -9.73 29.53 -40.92
CA ASP A 507 -10.53 30.43 -40.06
C ASP A 507 -9.74 30.88 -38.80
N ILE A 508 -8.54 30.31 -38.59
CA ILE A 508 -7.71 30.49 -37.39
C ILE A 508 -6.43 31.25 -37.73
N LEU A 509 -5.80 30.87 -38.85
CA LEU A 509 -4.74 31.63 -39.52
C LEU A 509 -5.36 32.81 -40.26
#